data_AF-A0A814HMX6-F1
#
_entry.id   AF-A0A814HMX6-F1
#
_cell.length_a   1.000
_cell.length_b   1.000
_cell.length_c   1.000
_cell.angle_alpha   90.00
_cell.angle_beta   90.00
_cell.angle_gamma   90.00
#
_symmetry.space_group_name_H-M   'P 1'
#
loop_
_entity.id
_entity.type
_entity.pdbx_description
1 polymer ?
#
loop_
_entity_poly.entity_id
_entity_poly.type
_entity_poly.pdbx_seq_one_letter_code
_entity_poly.pdbx_strand_id
1 'polypeptide(L)'
;MGDVGAQHFAVALKQNRTLTILGLSDSGIGDAGAQYLADALQYNTTLTALNISGNRIADVGAQYLADALEHNTTLTSLSFCYNETSPDMNMEIIRLIERNKRGRNP
;
A
#
# COMPACT_ATOMS: atom_id res chain seq x y z
N MET A 1 15.37 3.78 6.45
CA MET A 1 14.46 2.72 6.96
C MET A 1 14.49 1.58 5.95
N GLY A 2 13.77 0.47 6.14
CA GLY A 2 13.75 -0.67 5.21
C GLY A 2 12.66 -1.65 5.61
N ASP A 3 12.71 -2.89 5.15
CA ASP A 3 11.63 -3.87 5.34
C ASP A 3 11.26 -4.12 6.81
N VAL A 4 12.24 -4.14 7.71
CA VAL A 4 12.01 -4.25 9.17
C VAL A 4 11.18 -3.07 9.70
N GLY A 5 11.43 -1.88 9.18
CA GLY A 5 10.65 -0.69 9.53
C GLY A 5 9.21 -0.80 9.02
N ALA A 6 9.03 -1.24 7.78
CA ALA A 6 7.71 -1.50 7.21
C ALA A 6 6.95 -2.58 7.99
N GLN A 7 7.64 -3.62 8.48
CA GLN A 7 7.06 -4.66 9.34
C GLN A 7 6.48 -4.07 10.63
N HIS A 8 7.23 -3.20 11.32
CA HIS A 8 6.74 -2.57 12.55
C HIS A 8 5.53 -1.68 12.29
N PHE A 9 5.54 -0.89 11.20
CA PHE A 9 4.37 -0.11 10.80
C PHE A 9 3.17 -0.99 10.44
N ALA A 10 3.39 -2.10 9.74
CA ALA A 10 2.34 -3.06 9.41
C ALA A 10 1.67 -3.64 10.67
N VAL A 11 2.46 -4.06 11.66
CA VAL A 11 1.93 -4.54 12.94
C VAL A 11 1.08 -3.47 13.63
N ALA A 12 1.57 -2.23 13.68
CA ALA A 12 0.83 -1.12 14.27
C ALA A 12 -0.46 -0.80 13.49
N LEU A 13 -0.40 -0.79 12.16
CA LEU A 13 -1.54 -0.53 11.28
C LEU A 13 -2.66 -1.54 11.45
N LYS A 14 -2.36 -2.84 11.63
CA LYS A 14 -3.39 -3.88 11.86
C LYS A 14 -4.28 -3.57 13.06
N GLN A 15 -3.76 -2.88 14.08
CA GLN A 15 -4.48 -2.52 15.30
C GLN A 15 -4.96 -1.06 15.31
N ASN A 16 -4.37 -0.20 14.49
CA ASN A 16 -4.77 1.21 14.43
C ASN A 16 -6.19 1.35 13.85
N ARG A 17 -7.02 2.19 14.48
CA ARG A 17 -8.41 2.47 14.09
C ARG A 17 -8.68 3.97 13.87
N THR A 18 -7.63 4.78 13.76
CA THR A 18 -7.75 6.24 13.69
C THR A 18 -6.91 6.87 12.59
N LEU A 19 -5.79 6.25 12.23
CA LEU A 19 -4.89 6.75 11.22
C LEU A 19 -5.55 6.61 9.84
N THR A 20 -5.62 7.74 9.13
CA THR A 20 -6.19 7.83 7.79
C THR A 20 -5.12 8.04 6.72
N ILE A 21 -3.95 8.58 7.08
CA ILE A 21 -2.86 8.89 6.14
C ILE A 21 -1.55 8.38 6.71
N LEU A 22 -0.76 7.67 5.88
CA LEU A 22 0.58 7.22 6.23
C LEU A 22 1.58 7.55 5.11
N GLY A 23 2.70 8.16 5.48
CA GLY A 23 3.83 8.43 4.59
C GLY A 23 5.06 7.61 4.94
N LEU A 24 5.56 6.86 3.97
CA LEU A 24 6.75 6.00 4.00
C LEU A 24 7.58 6.19 2.71
N SER A 25 7.59 7.40 2.16
CA SER A 25 8.41 7.69 0.98
C SER A 25 9.90 7.62 1.33
N ASP A 26 10.74 7.28 0.35
CA ASP A 26 12.20 7.26 0.47
C ASP A 26 12.70 6.47 1.70
N SER A 27 11.97 5.41 2.04
CA SER A 27 12.14 4.65 3.26
C SER A 27 12.87 3.34 3.05
N GLY A 28 13.47 3.12 1.87
CA GLY A 28 14.27 1.94 1.56
C GLY A 28 13.52 0.62 1.58
N ILE A 29 12.19 0.64 1.44
CA ILE A 29 11.30 -0.53 1.43
C ILE A 29 11.52 -1.33 0.15
N GLY A 30 11.69 -2.65 0.27
CA GLY A 30 11.67 -3.58 -0.84
C GLY A 30 10.42 -4.46 -0.83
N ASP A 31 10.44 -5.55 -1.60
CA ASP A 31 9.28 -6.42 -1.76
C ASP A 31 8.80 -7.05 -0.45
N ALA A 32 9.71 -7.44 0.44
CA ALA A 32 9.34 -7.99 1.74
C ALA A 32 8.63 -6.96 2.62
N GLY A 33 9.08 -5.69 2.60
CA GLY A 33 8.39 -4.62 3.30
C GLY A 33 7.02 -4.31 2.70
N ALA A 34 6.89 -4.37 1.36
CA ALA A 34 5.61 -4.23 0.67
C ALA A 34 4.63 -5.34 1.06
N GLN A 35 5.11 -6.59 1.19
CA GLN A 35 4.31 -7.72 1.69
C GLN A 35 3.76 -7.45 3.09
N TYR A 36 4.59 -6.96 4.03
CA TYR A 36 4.09 -6.63 5.36
C TYR A 36 3.03 -5.54 5.33
N LEU A 37 3.21 -4.50 4.51
CA LEU A 37 2.21 -3.45 4.35
C LEU A 37 0.91 -3.99 3.74
N ALA A 38 1.00 -4.86 2.73
CA ALA A 38 -0.14 -5.55 2.13
C ALA A 38 -0.93 -6.36 3.17
N ASP A 39 -0.24 -7.17 3.97
CA ASP A 39 -0.84 -7.93 5.07
C ASP A 39 -1.59 -7.02 6.05
N ALA A 40 -1.08 -5.81 6.32
CA ALA A 40 -1.75 -4.87 7.21
C ALA A 40 -2.99 -4.24 6.57
N LEU A 41 -2.93 -3.92 5.27
CA LEU A 41 -4.04 -3.36 4.52
C LEU A 41 -5.25 -4.30 4.47
N GLN A 42 -5.05 -5.63 4.48
CA GLN A 42 -6.17 -6.57 4.53
C GLN A 42 -7.07 -6.41 5.77
N TYR A 43 -6.52 -5.91 6.89
CA TYR A 43 -7.24 -5.74 8.15
C TYR A 43 -7.53 -4.29 8.51
N ASN A 44 -6.73 -3.34 8.00
CA ASN A 44 -6.92 -1.93 8.32
C ASN A 44 -8.03 -1.32 7.45
N THR A 45 -9.11 -0.89 8.10
CA THR A 45 -10.28 -0.29 7.46
C THR A 45 -10.36 1.23 7.63
N THR A 46 -9.29 1.88 8.10
CA THR A 46 -9.30 3.32 8.40
C THR A 46 -8.36 4.12 7.52
N LEU A 47 -7.29 3.49 7.03
CA LEU A 47 -6.31 4.12 6.15
C LEU A 47 -6.95 4.41 4.79
N THR A 48 -6.83 5.67 4.36
CA THR A 48 -7.41 6.19 3.12
C THR A 48 -6.33 6.62 2.13
N ALA A 49 -5.14 6.97 2.63
CA ALA A 49 -3.99 7.34 1.82
C ALA A 49 -2.69 6.71 2.34
N LEU A 50 -1.91 6.14 1.42
CA LEU A 50 -0.56 5.61 1.68
C LEU A 50 0.42 6.15 0.64
N ASN A 51 1.55 6.69 1.09
CA ASN A 51 2.65 7.09 0.22
C ASN A 51 3.88 6.21 0.47
N ILE A 52 4.27 5.42 -0.52
CA ILE A 52 5.45 4.54 -0.56
C ILE A 52 6.33 4.87 -1.77
N SER A 53 6.31 6.12 -2.24
CA SER A 53 7.12 6.56 -3.39
C SER A 53 8.61 6.59 -3.06
N GLY A 54 9.50 6.41 -4.04
CA GLY A 54 10.95 6.45 -3.81
C GLY A 54 11.49 5.24 -3.03
N ASN A 55 10.87 4.08 -3.20
CA ASN A 55 11.32 2.84 -2.57
C ASN A 55 11.87 1.87 -3.66
N ARG A 56 12.20 0.65 -3.26
CA ARG A 56 12.78 -0.41 -4.12
C ARG A 56 11.81 -1.56 -4.30
N ILE A 57 10.52 -1.23 -4.44
CA ILE A 57 9.45 -2.22 -4.61
C ILE A 57 9.40 -2.59 -6.09
N ALA A 58 9.57 -3.87 -6.40
CA ALA A 58 9.42 -4.42 -7.73
C ALA A 58 8.02 -5.03 -7.92
N ASP A 59 7.77 -5.62 -9.08
CA ASP A 59 6.47 -6.23 -9.40
C ASP A 59 6.04 -7.30 -8.38
N VAL A 60 6.99 -8.03 -7.77
CA VAL A 60 6.67 -9.02 -6.72
C VAL A 60 6.06 -8.35 -5.49
N GLY A 61 6.69 -7.28 -4.98
CA GLY A 61 6.16 -6.54 -3.83
C GLY A 61 4.86 -5.81 -4.15
N ALA A 62 4.76 -5.28 -5.37
CA ALA A 62 3.57 -4.60 -5.86
C ALA A 62 2.39 -5.56 -6.03
N GLN A 63 2.62 -6.82 -6.42
CA GLN A 63 1.59 -7.84 -6.52
C GLN A 63 0.93 -8.08 -5.15
N TYR A 64 1.70 -8.17 -4.06
CA TYR A 64 1.13 -8.29 -2.72
C TYR A 64 0.21 -7.11 -2.38
N LEU A 65 0.60 -5.89 -2.76
CA LEU A 65 -0.24 -4.70 -2.57
C LEU A 65 -1.53 -4.79 -3.40
N ALA A 66 -1.45 -5.25 -4.65
CA ALA A 66 -2.62 -5.45 -5.51
C ALA A 66 -3.59 -6.49 -4.91
N ASP A 67 -3.09 -7.65 -4.49
CA ASP A 67 -3.88 -8.70 -3.86
C ASP A 67 -4.60 -8.19 -2.59
N ALA A 68 -3.91 -7.42 -1.75
CA ALA A 68 -4.53 -6.79 -0.58
C ALA A 68 -5.60 -5.76 -0.97
N LEU A 69 -5.38 -5.00 -2.05
CA LEU A 69 -6.33 -4.04 -2.57
C LEU A 69 -7.57 -4.69 -3.19
N GLU A 70 -7.53 -5.95 -3.61
CA GLU A 70 -8.74 -6.65 -4.06
C GLU A 70 -9.83 -6.67 -2.97
N HIS A 71 -9.41 -6.76 -1.70
CA HIS A 71 -10.29 -6.83 -0.54
C HIS A 71 -10.38 -5.53 0.26
N ASN A 72 -9.31 -4.74 0.31
CA ASN A 72 -9.33 -3.44 0.97
C ASN A 72 -10.06 -2.42 0.09
N THR A 73 -11.21 -1.92 0.56
CA THR A 73 -12.01 -0.89 -0.14
C THR A 73 -11.87 0.50 0.48
N THR A 74 -11.07 0.64 1.54
CA THR A 74 -10.94 1.90 2.31
C THR A 74 -9.80 2.77 1.81
N LEU A 75 -8.74 2.16 1.25
CA LEU A 75 -7.62 2.86 0.65
C LEU A 75 -8.01 3.42 -0.71
N THR A 76 -8.03 4.75 -0.82
CA THR A 76 -8.47 5.49 -2.01
C THR A 76 -7.34 6.28 -2.66
N SER A 77 -6.15 6.29 -2.05
CA SER A 77 -4.97 6.94 -2.58
C SER A 77 -3.74 6.11 -2.24
N LEU A 78 -2.98 5.74 -3.27
CA LEU A 78 -1.69 5.06 -3.14
C LEU A 78 -0.69 5.76 -4.05
N SER A 79 0.34 6.38 -3.47
CA SER A 79 1.46 6.95 -4.21
C SER A 79 2.64 5.99 -4.11
N PHE A 80 3.08 5.49 -5.26
CA PHE A 80 4.14 4.49 -5.38
C PHE A 80 5.09 4.84 -6.53
N CYS A 81 5.15 6.11 -6.93
CA CYS A 81 6.07 6.60 -7.96
C CYS A 81 7.53 6.35 -7.55
N TYR A 82 8.44 6.27 -8.53
CA TYR A 82 9.86 6.02 -8.27
C TYR A 82 10.10 4.72 -7.48
N ASN A 83 9.40 3.66 -7.87
CA ASN A 83 9.67 2.27 -7.52
C ASN A 83 10.10 1.51 -8.78
N GLU A 84 10.40 0.22 -8.64
CA GLU A 84 10.92 -0.65 -9.69
C GLU A 84 9.79 -1.47 -10.36
N THR A 85 8.58 -0.90 -10.43
CA THR A 85 7.38 -1.56 -10.95
C THR A 85 7.19 -1.32 -12.44
N SER A 86 6.70 -2.34 -13.15
CA SER A 86 6.38 -2.27 -14.57
C SER A 86 5.13 -1.42 -14.84
N PRO A 87 4.99 -0.85 -16.04
CA PRO A 87 3.79 -0.10 -16.41
C PRO A 87 2.49 -0.91 -16.28
N ASP A 88 2.52 -2.21 -16.56
CA ASP A 88 1.35 -3.08 -16.47
C ASP A 88 0.91 -3.24 -14.99
N MET A 89 1.87 -3.52 -14.10
CA MET A 89 1.63 -3.59 -12.66
C MET A 89 1.09 -2.25 -12.11
N ASN A 90 1.64 -1.13 -12.59
CA ASN A 90 1.17 0.21 -12.21
C ASN A 90 -0.30 0.41 -12.61
N MET A 91 -0.67 0.00 -13.82
CA MET A 91 -2.05 0.12 -14.31
C MET A 91 -3.02 -0.75 -13.53
N GLU A 92 -2.61 -1.94 -13.11
CA GLU A 92 -3.42 -2.81 -12.24
C GLU A 92 -3.71 -2.15 -10.88
N ILE A 93 -2.67 -1.70 -10.18
CA ILE A 93 -2.82 -1.01 -8.88
C ILE A 93 -3.71 0.23 -9.03
N ILE A 94 -3.51 1.03 -10.08
CA ILE A 94 -4.32 2.23 -10.34
C ILE A 94 -5.80 1.85 -10.52
N ARG A 95 -6.11 0.78 -11.26
CA ARG A 95 -7.49 0.31 -11.45
C ARG A 95 -8.15 -0.07 -10.12
N LEU A 96 -7.42 -0.77 -9.25
CA LEU A 96 -7.92 -1.16 -7.92
C LEU A 96 -8.19 0.06 -7.03
N ILE A 97 -7.31 1.06 -7.04
CA ILE A 97 -7.51 2.31 -6.30
C ILE A 97 -8.70 3.11 -6.84
N GLU A 98 -8.87 3.19 -8.17
CA GLU A 98 -10.03 3.85 -8.79
C GLU A 98 -11.35 3.14 -8.46
N ARG A 99 -11.35 1.79 -8.43
CA ARG A 99 -12.50 1.01 -7.96
C ARG A 99 -12.90 1.40 -6.54
N ASN A 100 -11.93 1.53 -5.63
CA ASN A 100 -12.19 1.90 -4.23
C ASN A 100 -12.77 3.31 -4.09
N LYS A 101 -12.32 4.28 -4.91
CA LYS A 101 -12.89 5.64 -4.93
C LYS A 101 -14.38 5.64 -5.29
N ARG A 102 -14.79 4.81 -6.25
CA ARG A 102 -16.19 4.73 -6.71
C ARG A 102 -17.12 4.14 -5.65
N GLY A 103 -16.65 3.17 -4.87
CA GLY A 103 -17.43 2.57 -3.78
C GLY A 103 -17.60 3.46 -2.54
N ARG A 104 -16.90 4.61 -2.49
CA ARG A 104 -16.90 5.52 -1.33
C ARG A 104 -17.77 6.77 -1.53
N ASN A 105 -18.42 6.93 -2.68
CA ASN A 105 -19.41 8.01 -2.85
C ASN A 105 -20.71 7.63 -2.12
N PRO A 106 -21.18 8.47 -1.17
CA PRO A 106 -22.49 8.29 -0.56
C PRO A 106 -23.63 8.53 -1.56
#